data_AF-A0A7Y2BWQ6-F1
#
_entry.id   AF-A0A7Y2BWQ6-F1
#
_cell.length_a   1.000
_cell.length_b   1.000
_cell.length_c   1.000
_cell.angle_alpha   90.00
_cell.angle_beta   90.00
_cell.angle_gamma   90.00
#
_symmetry.space_group_name_H-M   'P 1'
#
loop_
_entity.id
_entity.type
_entity.pdbx_description
1 polymer ?
#
loop_
_entity_poly.entity_id
_entity_poly.type
_entity_poly.pdbx_seq_one_letter_code
_entity_poly.pdbx_strand_id
1 'polypeptide(L)'
;MGTQRDIERYLAGQMEEGEQTVFEQRLSDDADLRAAFDEYVKMQGALDVLLEDDVRSFISDLAVVKNPKRMSRLVAGSVAASLLVLAVASIWLWTSAPTDFPGEDQYALYIDDPEIDMGTRSEGMVSKEMVDFRMAYNLMRQDKMEEAIEMLESLKDVRDSNLRIEVNWYLALSYLRVGEDEKAALILERIKEALSEGRRGKLG
;
A
#
# COMPACT_ATOMS: atom_id res chain seq x y z
N MET A 1 -1.26 -0.03 -25.29
CA MET A 1 -0.50 -0.88 -24.34
C MET A 1 0.94 -0.39 -24.03
N GLY A 2 1.47 0.69 -24.64
CA GLY A 2 2.84 1.17 -24.33
C GLY A 2 2.94 2.20 -23.19
N THR A 3 1.86 2.94 -22.91
CA THR A 3 1.84 4.14 -22.06
C THR A 3 2.31 3.89 -20.63
N GLN A 4 1.77 2.86 -19.96
CA GLN A 4 2.11 2.57 -18.56
C GLN A 4 3.57 2.12 -18.40
N ARG A 5 4.04 1.25 -19.31
CA ARG A 5 5.43 0.78 -19.29
C ARG A 5 6.43 1.91 -19.53
N ASP A 6 6.09 2.88 -20.38
CA ASP A 6 6.92 4.05 -20.63
C ASP A 6 6.98 4.96 -19.39
N ILE A 7 5.84 5.19 -18.71
CA ILE A 7 5.78 5.92 -17.42
C ILE A 7 6.66 5.25 -16.37
N GLU A 8 6.52 3.93 -16.19
CA GLU A 8 7.32 3.15 -15.24
C GLU A 8 8.81 3.24 -15.51
N ARG A 9 9.22 3.10 -16.78
CA ARG A 9 10.64 3.22 -17.18
C ARG A 9 11.19 4.62 -16.93
N TYR A 10 10.42 5.66 -17.25
CA TYR A 10 10.81 7.05 -17.04
C TYR A 10 11.03 7.33 -15.55
N LEU A 11 10.04 6.99 -14.70
CA LEU A 11 10.13 7.18 -13.25
C LEU A 11 11.26 6.37 -12.60
N ALA A 12 11.55 5.18 -13.13
CA ALA A 12 12.66 4.35 -12.67
C ALA A 12 14.04 4.78 -13.23
N GLY A 13 14.11 5.84 -14.04
CA GLY A 13 15.36 6.30 -14.66
C GLY A 13 15.96 5.30 -15.67
N GLN A 14 15.13 4.46 -16.29
CA GLN A 14 15.53 3.40 -17.23
C GLN A 14 15.39 3.81 -18.71
N MET A 15 15.14 5.09 -18.99
CA MET A 15 15.13 5.64 -20.33
C MET A 15 16.48 6.30 -20.62
N GLU A 16 17.01 6.07 -21.82
CA GLU A 16 18.19 6.80 -22.29
C GLU A 16 17.84 8.29 -22.51
N GLU A 17 18.83 9.18 -22.49
CA GLU A 17 18.62 10.64 -22.55
C GLU A 17 17.77 11.08 -23.77
N GLY A 18 18.00 10.43 -24.92
CA GLY A 18 17.18 10.66 -26.12
C GLY A 18 15.75 10.16 -26.00
N GLU A 19 15.53 9.03 -25.33
CA GLU A 19 14.19 8.49 -25.07
C GLU A 19 13.43 9.33 -24.04
N GLN A 20 14.12 9.81 -22.99
CA GLN A 20 13.55 10.71 -21.99
C GLN A 20 13.05 11.99 -22.64
N THR A 21 13.88 12.61 -23.50
CA THR A 21 13.50 13.84 -24.22
C THR A 21 12.23 13.63 -25.05
N VAL A 22 12.13 12.50 -25.76
CA VAL A 22 10.94 12.15 -26.55
C VAL A 22 9.72 11.90 -25.64
N PHE A 23 9.91 11.24 -24.50
CA PHE A 23 8.84 10.98 -23.55
C PHE A 23 8.33 12.27 -22.90
N GLU A 24 9.22 13.18 -22.47
CA GLU A 24 8.88 14.49 -21.93
C GLU A 24 8.14 15.35 -22.96
N GLN A 25 8.57 15.31 -24.22
CA GLN A 25 7.87 15.99 -25.30
C GLN A 25 6.47 15.43 -25.50
N ARG A 26 6.31 14.09 -25.52
CA ARG A 26 4.99 13.44 -25.55
C ARG A 26 4.16 13.82 -24.32
N LEU A 27 4.75 13.91 -23.14
CA LEU A 27 4.09 14.35 -21.91
C LEU A 27 3.58 15.79 -22.02
N SER A 28 4.26 16.64 -22.80
CA SER A 28 3.85 18.01 -23.12
C SER A 28 2.70 18.07 -24.14
N ASP A 29 2.73 17.18 -25.13
CA ASP A 29 1.85 17.25 -26.30
C ASP A 29 0.57 16.40 -26.16
N ASP A 30 0.61 15.33 -25.36
CA ASP A 30 -0.48 14.37 -25.16
C ASP A 30 -1.10 14.53 -23.76
N ALA A 31 -2.32 15.07 -23.72
CA ALA A 31 -3.05 15.32 -22.49
C ALA A 31 -3.46 14.03 -21.75
N ASP A 32 -3.75 12.95 -22.48
CA ASP A 32 -4.16 11.67 -21.90
C ASP A 32 -2.96 10.98 -21.24
N LEU A 33 -1.79 11.02 -21.90
CA LEU A 33 -0.53 10.53 -21.33
C LEU A 33 -0.17 11.30 -20.05
N ARG A 34 -0.34 12.62 -20.04
CA ARG A 34 -0.09 13.43 -18.84
C ARG A 34 -1.02 13.05 -17.68
N ALA A 35 -2.32 12.90 -17.95
CA ALA A 35 -3.27 12.48 -16.93
C ALA A 35 -2.91 11.11 -16.33
N ALA A 36 -2.53 10.15 -17.17
CA ALA A 36 -2.08 8.83 -16.72
C ALA A 36 -0.77 8.90 -15.90
N PHE A 37 0.18 9.75 -16.30
CA PHE A 37 1.41 9.98 -15.55
C PHE A 37 1.14 10.59 -14.16
N ASP A 38 0.30 11.62 -14.09
CA ASP A 38 -0.07 12.27 -12.83
C ASP A 38 -0.80 11.31 -11.88
N GLU A 39 -1.69 10.46 -12.41
CA GLU A 39 -2.37 9.43 -11.63
C GLU A 39 -1.37 8.41 -11.06
N TYR A 40 -0.42 7.96 -11.88
CA TYR A 40 0.61 7.02 -11.46
C TYR A 40 1.51 7.61 -10.37
N VAL A 41 1.96 8.86 -10.53
CA VAL A 41 2.78 9.57 -9.53
C VAL A 41 2.01 9.77 -8.23
N LYS A 42 0.72 10.14 -8.30
CA LYS A 42 -0.14 10.29 -7.11
C LYS A 42 -0.30 8.96 -6.37
N MET A 43 -0.51 7.87 -7.10
CA MET A 43 -0.62 6.54 -6.51
C MET A 43 0.68 6.13 -5.81
N GLN A 44 1.83 6.27 -6.49
CA GLN A 44 3.15 6.00 -5.92
C GLN A 44 3.44 6.88 -4.68
N GLY A 45 3.13 8.18 -4.75
CA GLY A 45 3.30 9.09 -3.62
C GLY A 45 2.35 8.78 -2.45
N ALA A 46 1.12 8.34 -2.74
CA ALA A 46 0.19 7.87 -1.71
C ALA A 46 0.71 6.60 -1.03
N LEU A 47 1.30 5.67 -1.78
CA LEU A 47 2.00 4.51 -1.22
C LEU A 47 3.16 4.94 -0.32
N ASP A 48 3.99 5.90 -0.74
CA ASP A 48 5.14 6.37 0.04
C ASP A 48 4.69 7.04 1.35
N VAL A 49 3.67 7.90 1.29
CA VAL A 49 3.07 8.55 2.48
C VAL A 49 2.46 7.53 3.43
N LEU A 50 1.76 6.52 2.91
CA LEU A 50 1.12 5.50 3.73
C LEU A 50 2.13 4.50 4.32
N LEU A 51 3.21 4.21 3.59
CA LEU A 51 4.30 3.38 4.07
C LEU A 51 5.18 4.13 5.06
N GLU A 52 5.43 5.44 4.90
CA GLU A 52 6.32 6.18 5.79
C GLU A 52 5.75 6.27 7.21
N ASP A 53 4.46 6.57 7.38
CA ASP A 53 3.83 6.65 8.69
C ASP A 53 3.72 5.26 9.36
N ASP A 54 3.34 4.22 8.62
CA ASP A 54 3.23 2.86 9.16
C ASP A 54 4.61 2.24 9.47
N VAL A 55 5.60 2.41 8.59
CA VAL A 55 6.97 1.93 8.81
C VAL A 55 7.63 2.70 9.96
N ARG A 56 7.38 4.01 10.09
CA ARG A 56 7.91 4.81 11.19
C ARG A 56 7.28 4.44 12.52
N SER A 57 5.97 4.18 12.57
CA SER A 57 5.32 3.70 13.79
C SER A 57 5.87 2.33 14.18
N PHE A 58 6.03 1.42 13.22
CA PHE A 58 6.58 0.08 13.43
C PHE A 58 8.05 0.11 13.91
N ILE A 59 8.91 0.93 13.29
CA ILE A 59 10.30 1.12 13.75
C ILE A 59 10.32 1.72 15.17
N SER A 60 9.40 2.63 15.48
CA SER A 60 9.31 3.24 16.81
C SER A 60 8.89 2.21 17.87
N ASP A 61 7.96 1.31 17.56
CA ASP A 61 7.52 0.23 18.45
C ASP A 61 8.62 -0.82 18.66
N LEU A 62 9.37 -1.15 17.61
CA LEU A 62 10.54 -2.03 17.71
C LEU A 62 11.70 -1.42 18.51
N ALA A 63 11.87 -0.09 18.48
CA ALA A 63 12.93 0.61 19.20
C ALA A 63 12.69 0.70 20.72
N VAL A 64 11.48 0.44 21.21
CA VAL A 64 11.12 0.58 22.64
C VAL A 64 11.63 -0.57 23.52
N VAL A 65 12.13 -1.67 22.97
CA VAL A 65 12.75 -2.75 23.77
C VAL A 65 14.25 -2.50 23.99
N LYS A 66 14.60 -1.53 24.85
CA LYS A 66 15.89 -1.56 25.57
C LYS A 66 15.88 -0.79 26.89
N ASN A 67 15.73 -1.60 27.95
CA ASN A 67 16.33 -1.46 29.27
C ASN A 67 15.66 -0.46 30.25
N PRO A 68 14.79 -0.93 31.18
CA PRO A 68 14.28 -0.08 32.24
C PRO A 68 15.40 0.21 33.26
N LYS A 69 16.09 1.35 33.09
CA LYS A 69 16.90 1.93 34.16
C LYS A 69 15.97 2.37 35.30
N ARG A 70 16.16 1.78 36.49
CA ARG A 70 15.49 2.14 37.74
C ARG A 70 15.49 3.66 37.95
N MET A 71 14.33 4.29 37.82
CA MET A 71 14.16 5.72 38.04
C MET A 71 13.75 6.00 39.49
N SER A 72 14.37 7.04 40.06
CA SER A 72 14.17 7.52 41.43
C SER A 72 12.74 8.00 41.68
N ARG A 73 12.22 7.75 42.89
CA ARG A 73 10.83 8.02 43.35
C ARG A 73 10.38 9.48 43.27
N LEU A 74 11.25 10.41 42.91
CA LEU A 74 10.93 11.84 42.79
C LEU A 74 10.35 12.25 41.43
N VAL A 75 10.48 11.44 40.37
CA VAL A 75 9.93 11.75 39.02
C VAL A 75 8.56 11.10 38.77
N ALA A 76 8.16 10.12 39.60
CA ALA A 76 6.89 9.41 39.45
C ALA A 76 5.64 10.30 39.65
N GLY A 77 5.77 11.43 40.35
CA GLY A 77 4.65 12.33 40.62
C GLY A 77 4.22 13.19 39.43
N SER A 78 5.13 13.54 38.52
CA SER A 78 4.82 14.44 37.40
C SER A 78 4.22 13.75 36.18
N VAL A 79 4.43 12.43 36.03
CA VAL A 79 3.92 11.64 34.89
C VAL A 79 2.42 11.32 35.05
N ALA A 80 1.92 11.22 36.27
CA ALA A 80 0.50 10.91 36.51
C ALA A 80 -0.43 12.07 36.09
N ALA A 81 0.01 13.32 36.23
CA ALA A 81 -0.80 14.50 35.90
C ALA A 81 -0.99 14.68 34.39
N SER A 82 0.04 14.39 33.57
CA SER A 82 -0.05 14.49 32.11
C SER A 82 -0.95 13.41 31.51
N LEU A 83 -0.95 12.20 32.08
CA LEU A 83 -1.83 11.12 31.66
C LEU A 83 -3.31 11.43 31.93
N LEU A 84 -3.62 12.11 33.04
CA LEU A 84 -4.98 12.54 33.35
C LEU A 84 -5.49 13.61 32.38
N VAL A 85 -4.66 14.57 32.00
CA VAL A 85 -5.04 15.61 31.02
C VAL A 85 -5.29 14.99 29.64
N LEU A 86 -4.44 14.06 29.21
CA LEU A 86 -4.65 13.34 27.95
C LEU A 86 -5.90 12.47 27.99
N ALA A 87 -6.15 11.72 29.08
CA ALA A 87 -7.35 10.91 29.22
C ALA A 87 -8.64 11.76 29.16
N VAL A 88 -8.66 12.92 29.81
CA VAL A 88 -9.81 13.84 29.76
C VAL A 88 -9.99 14.43 28.36
N ALA A 89 -8.91 14.82 27.68
CA ALA A 89 -8.98 15.32 26.31
C ALA A 89 -9.44 14.25 25.31
N SER A 90 -8.99 13.00 25.46
CA SER A 90 -9.40 11.86 24.65
C SER A 90 -10.88 11.53 24.84
N ILE A 91 -11.37 11.52 26.09
CA ILE A 91 -12.81 11.31 26.38
C ILE A 91 -13.63 12.44 25.76
N TRP A 92 -13.19 13.70 25.90
CA TRP A 92 -13.89 14.84 25.34
C TRP A 92 -13.99 14.74 23.81
N LEU A 93 -12.87 14.49 23.11
CA LEU A 93 -12.82 14.28 21.66
C LEU A 93 -13.73 13.13 21.20
N TRP A 94 -13.74 12.00 21.91
CA TRP A 94 -14.56 10.85 21.56
C TRP A 94 -16.06 11.13 21.72
N THR A 95 -16.44 11.95 22.70
CA THR A 95 -17.85 12.34 22.91
C THR A 95 -18.31 13.51 22.02
N SER A 96 -17.39 14.32 21.49
CA SER A 96 -17.72 15.49 20.66
C SER A 96 -17.58 15.26 19.16
N ALA A 97 -16.99 14.14 18.73
CA ALA A 97 -16.84 13.83 17.32
C ALA A 97 -18.21 13.41 16.72
N PRO A 98 -18.73 14.10 15.69
CA PRO A 98 -19.90 13.64 14.97
C PRO A 98 -19.57 12.29 14.29
N THR A 99 -20.36 11.27 14.58
CA THR A 99 -20.20 9.90 14.06
C THR A 99 -20.70 9.72 12.62
N ASP A 100 -20.99 10.81 11.90
CA ASP A 100 -21.38 10.74 10.50
C ASP A 100 -20.13 10.75 9.61
N PHE A 101 -19.43 9.61 9.56
CA PHE A 101 -18.53 9.30 8.46
C PHE A 101 -19.38 8.73 7.31
N PRO A 102 -19.52 9.42 6.16
CA PRO A 102 -20.26 8.90 5.02
C PRO A 102 -19.39 7.86 4.30
N GLY A 103 -19.42 6.61 4.78
CA GLY A 103 -18.40 5.61 4.42
C GLY A 103 -18.87 4.28 3.82
N GLU A 104 -20.14 3.89 3.98
CA GLU A 104 -20.57 2.54 3.52
C GLU A 104 -21.37 2.55 2.21
N ASP A 105 -22.02 3.66 1.85
CA ASP A 105 -23.04 3.63 0.78
C ASP A 105 -22.49 4.00 -0.61
N GLN A 106 -21.26 4.54 -0.70
CA GLN A 106 -20.71 5.02 -1.98
C GLN A 106 -20.19 3.89 -2.90
N TYR A 107 -20.04 2.68 -2.37
CA TYR A 107 -19.57 1.51 -3.14
C TYR A 107 -20.70 0.52 -3.48
N ALA A 108 -21.87 0.64 -2.83
CA ALA A 108 -23.05 -0.16 -3.18
C ALA A 108 -23.54 0.11 -4.62
N LEU A 109 -23.19 1.27 -5.18
CA LEU A 109 -23.54 1.68 -6.55
C LEU A 109 -22.68 1.04 -7.66
N TYR A 110 -21.63 0.28 -7.31
CA TYR A 110 -20.83 -0.48 -8.28
C TYR A 110 -21.15 -1.98 -8.31
N ILE A 111 -22.09 -2.43 -7.47
CA ILE A 111 -22.58 -3.82 -7.43
C ILE A 111 -24.07 -3.80 -7.76
N ASP A 112 -24.42 -3.30 -8.94
CA ASP A 112 -25.71 -3.63 -9.56
C ASP A 112 -25.40 -4.21 -10.94
N ASP A 113 -25.51 -5.52 -11.01
CA ASP A 113 -25.06 -6.43 -12.06
C ASP A 113 -25.98 -6.34 -13.28
N PRO A 114 -25.49 -5.95 -14.47
CA PRO A 114 -26.04 -6.51 -15.69
C PRO A 114 -25.21 -7.74 -16.02
N GLU A 115 -25.81 -8.93 -15.87
CA GLU A 115 -25.29 -10.24 -16.31
C GLU A 115 -24.32 -10.07 -17.49
N ILE A 116 -23.01 -10.05 -17.20
CA ILE A 116 -22.02 -9.83 -18.25
C ILE A 116 -21.86 -11.15 -18.99
N ASP A 117 -22.54 -11.22 -20.14
CA ASP A 117 -22.28 -12.18 -21.19
C ASP A 117 -20.76 -12.21 -21.45
N MET A 118 -20.12 -13.35 -21.18
CA MET A 118 -18.68 -13.62 -21.34
C MET A 118 -18.28 -13.69 -22.82
N GLY A 119 -18.73 -12.70 -23.59
CA GLY A 119 -18.81 -12.76 -25.03
C GLY A 119 -18.51 -11.43 -25.70
N THR A 120 -17.67 -10.56 -25.14
CA THR A 120 -16.93 -9.60 -25.97
C THR A 120 -15.74 -8.97 -25.26
N ARG A 121 -14.60 -9.07 -25.92
CA ARG A 121 -13.32 -8.41 -25.69
C ARG A 121 -13.51 -6.94 -25.28
N SER A 122 -13.42 -6.64 -23.98
CA SER A 122 -13.47 -5.29 -23.42
C SER A 122 -12.12 -4.95 -22.80
N GLU A 123 -11.33 -4.15 -23.52
CA GLU A 123 -10.22 -3.37 -22.95
C GLU A 123 -10.82 -2.38 -21.95
N GLY A 124 -10.77 -2.68 -20.65
CA GLY A 124 -11.22 -1.73 -19.61
C GLY A 124 -11.82 -2.34 -18.35
N MET A 125 -12.05 -3.65 -18.30
CA MET A 125 -12.57 -4.30 -17.10
C MET A 125 -11.44 -4.54 -16.10
N VAL A 126 -11.58 -4.00 -14.89
CA VAL A 126 -10.69 -4.30 -13.75
C VAL A 126 -10.73 -5.80 -13.51
N SER A 127 -9.57 -6.46 -13.48
CA SER A 127 -9.53 -7.92 -13.27
C SER A 127 -10.03 -8.27 -11.87
N LYS A 128 -10.61 -9.47 -11.71
CA LYS A 128 -11.09 -9.94 -10.41
C LYS A 128 -9.97 -9.88 -9.35
N GLU A 129 -8.75 -10.26 -9.74
CA GLU A 129 -7.58 -10.25 -8.87
C GLU A 129 -7.26 -8.84 -8.37
N MET A 130 -7.44 -7.81 -9.21
CA MET A 130 -7.23 -6.42 -8.81
C MET A 130 -8.33 -5.92 -7.88
N VAL A 131 -9.58 -6.36 -8.08
CA VAL A 131 -10.69 -6.07 -7.15
C VAL A 131 -10.43 -6.71 -5.79
N ASP A 132 -10.06 -8.00 -5.77
CA ASP A 132 -9.75 -8.73 -4.55
C ASP A 132 -8.55 -8.09 -3.83
N PHE A 133 -7.51 -7.67 -4.55
CA PHE A 133 -6.36 -6.97 -3.98
C PHE A 133 -6.76 -5.65 -3.31
N ARG A 134 -7.62 -4.85 -3.97
CA ARG A 134 -8.14 -3.60 -3.39
C ARG A 134 -8.98 -3.86 -2.14
N MET A 135 -9.74 -4.94 -2.11
CA MET A 135 -10.51 -5.34 -0.93
C MET A 135 -9.58 -5.70 0.24
N ALA A 136 -8.53 -6.49 -0.01
CA ALA A 136 -7.55 -6.84 1.02
C ALA A 136 -6.86 -5.60 1.59
N TYR A 137 -6.50 -4.65 0.73
CA TYR A 137 -5.94 -3.38 1.14
C TYR A 137 -6.90 -2.57 2.03
N ASN A 138 -8.19 -2.55 1.72
CA ASN A 138 -9.19 -1.90 2.58
C ASN A 138 -9.32 -2.59 3.95
N LEU A 139 -9.22 -3.92 4.00
CA LEU A 139 -9.19 -4.66 5.26
C LEU A 139 -7.98 -4.27 6.13
N MET A 140 -6.80 -4.11 5.52
CA MET A 140 -5.61 -3.62 6.24
C MET A 140 -5.85 -2.24 6.86
N ARG A 141 -6.47 -1.31 6.11
CA ARG A 141 -6.80 0.04 6.62
C ARG A 141 -7.81 0.04 7.76
N GLN A 142 -8.60 -1.02 7.89
CA GLN A 142 -9.56 -1.24 8.98
C GLN A 142 -8.95 -2.02 10.16
N ASP A 143 -7.63 -2.26 10.15
CA ASP A 143 -6.91 -3.07 11.13
C ASP A 143 -7.37 -4.54 11.19
N LYS A 144 -8.06 -5.03 10.15
CA LYS A 144 -8.50 -6.42 10.00
C LYS A 144 -7.40 -7.25 9.32
N MET A 145 -6.27 -7.37 10.01
CA MET A 145 -5.06 -7.93 9.40
C MET A 145 -5.19 -9.41 9.05
N GLU A 146 -5.88 -10.21 9.87
CA GLU A 146 -6.09 -11.63 9.60
C GLU A 146 -6.92 -11.88 8.34
N GLU A 147 -8.01 -11.13 8.14
CA GLU A 147 -8.85 -11.19 6.94
C GLU A 147 -8.08 -10.72 5.69
N ALA A 148 -7.27 -9.67 5.84
CA ALA A 148 -6.41 -9.18 4.76
C ALA A 148 -5.36 -10.22 4.35
N ILE A 149 -4.74 -10.89 5.32
CA ILE A 149 -3.77 -11.97 5.07
C ILE A 149 -4.43 -13.10 4.28
N GLU A 150 -5.59 -13.60 4.73
CA GLU A 150 -6.31 -14.67 4.04
C GLU A 150 -6.58 -14.31 2.57
N MET A 151 -7.03 -13.08 2.32
CA MET A 151 -7.31 -12.61 0.97
C MET A 151 -6.04 -12.48 0.13
N LEU A 152 -4.97 -11.90 0.67
CA LEU A 152 -3.68 -11.75 -0.02
C LEU A 152 -3.01 -13.11 -0.30
N GLU A 153 -3.16 -14.09 0.60
CA GLU A 153 -2.67 -15.44 0.38
C GLU A 153 -3.35 -16.13 -0.81
N SER A 154 -4.64 -15.87 -1.03
CA SER A 154 -5.36 -16.37 -2.20
C SER A 154 -4.85 -15.75 -3.52
N LEU A 155 -4.20 -14.59 -3.43
CA LEU A 155 -3.69 -13.82 -4.57
C LEU A 155 -2.17 -13.97 -4.80
N LYS A 156 -1.44 -14.69 -3.93
CA LYS A 156 0.03 -14.74 -4.00
C LYS A 156 0.60 -15.31 -5.32
N ASP A 157 -0.22 -16.08 -6.04
CA ASP A 157 0.11 -16.77 -7.28
C ASP A 157 -0.60 -16.17 -8.52
N VAL A 158 -1.04 -14.92 -8.44
CA VAL A 158 -1.66 -14.22 -9.59
C VAL A 158 -0.73 -14.17 -10.80
N ARG A 159 -1.33 -14.26 -12.00
CA ARG A 159 -0.57 -14.38 -13.26
C ARG A 159 0.21 -13.12 -13.59
N ASP A 160 -0.39 -11.96 -13.37
CA ASP A 160 0.25 -10.66 -13.61
C ASP A 160 1.46 -10.52 -12.67
N SER A 161 2.64 -10.32 -13.26
CA SER A 161 3.89 -10.26 -12.49
C SER A 161 3.99 -9.04 -11.61
N ASN A 162 3.42 -7.91 -12.04
CA ASN A 162 3.48 -6.66 -11.29
C ASN A 162 2.54 -6.76 -10.10
N LEU A 163 1.30 -7.18 -10.33
CA LEU A 163 0.33 -7.40 -9.26
C LEU A 163 0.82 -8.47 -8.27
N ARG A 164 1.48 -9.54 -8.74
CA ARG A 164 2.04 -10.56 -7.86
C ARG A 164 3.12 -10.00 -6.93
N ILE A 165 3.97 -9.09 -7.40
CA ILE A 165 4.97 -8.44 -6.55
C ILE A 165 4.28 -7.58 -5.50
N GLU A 166 3.27 -6.80 -5.89
CA GLU A 166 2.49 -5.95 -4.98
C GLU A 166 1.76 -6.78 -3.93
N VAL A 167 1.02 -7.82 -4.33
CA VAL A 167 0.33 -8.74 -3.40
C VAL A 167 1.31 -9.32 -2.39
N ASN A 168 2.47 -9.82 -2.85
CA ASN A 168 3.47 -10.39 -1.97
C ASN A 168 4.08 -9.34 -1.02
N TRP A 169 4.27 -8.10 -1.48
CA TRP A 169 4.75 -7.01 -0.64
C TRP A 169 3.76 -6.73 0.50
N TYR A 170 2.48 -6.53 0.19
CA TYR A 170 1.46 -6.28 1.19
C TYR A 170 1.23 -7.47 2.12
N LEU A 171 1.34 -8.70 1.60
CA LEU A 171 1.26 -9.91 2.42
C LEU A 171 2.41 -9.97 3.44
N ALA A 172 3.64 -9.61 3.03
CA ALA A 172 4.77 -9.54 3.94
C ALA A 172 4.57 -8.48 5.04
N LEU A 173 4.05 -7.29 4.68
CA LEU A 173 3.73 -6.24 5.65
C LEU A 173 2.66 -6.69 6.65
N SER A 174 1.59 -7.31 6.17
CA SER A 174 0.55 -7.86 7.04
C SER A 174 1.11 -8.90 8.00
N TYR A 175 2.01 -9.77 7.53
CA TYR A 175 2.69 -10.75 8.39
C TYR A 175 3.57 -10.10 9.47
N LEU A 176 4.34 -9.06 9.13
CA LEU A 176 5.12 -8.32 10.12
C LEU A 176 4.24 -7.71 11.20
N ARG A 177 3.07 -7.17 10.81
CA ARG A 177 2.16 -6.52 11.76
C ARG A 177 1.52 -7.48 12.76
N VAL A 178 1.27 -8.72 12.36
CA VAL A 178 0.75 -9.77 13.27
C VAL A 178 1.87 -10.55 13.99
N GLY A 179 3.13 -10.17 13.81
CA GLY A 179 4.29 -10.80 14.46
C GLY A 179 4.76 -12.11 13.82
N GLU A 180 4.36 -12.37 12.58
CA GLU A 180 4.71 -13.57 11.80
C GLU A 180 5.97 -13.32 10.96
N ASP A 181 7.06 -12.94 11.64
CA ASP A 181 8.30 -12.45 11.02
C ASP A 181 8.94 -13.46 10.07
N GLU A 182 8.86 -14.76 10.37
CA GLU A 182 9.42 -15.82 9.53
C GLU A 182 8.72 -15.91 8.16
N LYS A 183 7.39 -15.77 8.14
CA LYS A 183 6.60 -15.79 6.90
C LYS A 183 6.88 -14.54 6.07
N ALA A 184 6.96 -13.38 6.72
CA ALA A 184 7.31 -12.13 6.06
C ALA A 184 8.70 -12.21 5.41
N ALA A 185 9.71 -12.67 6.14
CA ALA A 185 11.08 -12.81 5.64
C ALA A 185 11.15 -13.71 4.40
N LEU A 186 10.42 -14.84 4.40
CA LEU A 186 10.37 -15.76 3.27
C LEU A 186 9.77 -15.10 2.01
N ILE A 187 8.72 -14.29 2.17
CA ILE A 187 8.10 -13.58 1.05
C ILE A 187 9.01 -12.45 0.53
N LEU A 188 9.66 -11.71 1.43
CA LEU A 188 10.58 -10.62 1.04
C LEU A 188 11.79 -11.13 0.26
N GLU A 189 12.35 -12.29 0.62
CA GLU A 189 13.42 -12.90 -0.16
C GLU A 189 12.95 -13.30 -1.56
N ARG A 190 11.72 -13.84 -1.71
CA ARG A 190 11.14 -14.12 -3.04
C ARG A 190 10.96 -12.86 -3.89
N ILE A 191 10.52 -11.75 -3.29
CA ILE A 191 10.39 -10.46 -4.00
C ILE A 191 11.76 -9.99 -4.49
N LYS A 192 12.76 -10.03 -3.62
CA LYS A 192 14.14 -9.65 -3.95
C LYS A 192 14.72 -10.52 -5.08
N GLU A 193 14.49 -11.82 -5.05
CA GLU A 193 14.88 -12.75 -6.12
C GLU A 193 14.22 -12.36 -7.45
N ALA A 194 12.89 -12.19 -7.46
CA ALA A 194 12.12 -11.80 -8.65
C ALA A 194 12.60 -10.46 -9.26
N LEU A 195 12.87 -9.46 -8.41
CA LEU A 195 13.43 -8.17 -8.83
C LEU A 195 14.88 -8.25 -9.32
N SER A 196 15.64 -9.28 -8.90
CA SER A 196 17.01 -9.51 -9.36
C SER A 196 17.06 -10.22 -10.71
N GLU A 197 16.13 -11.14 -10.96
CA GLU A 197 16.02 -11.88 -12.22
C GLU A 197 15.56 -10.97 -13.37
N GLY A 198 14.58 -10.11 -13.10
CA GLY A 198 14.15 -9.08 -14.07
C GLY A 198 15.27 -8.12 -14.50
N ARG A 199 16.32 -7.97 -13.67
CA ARG A 199 17.52 -7.19 -14.01
C ARG A 199 18.55 -7.98 -14.82
N ARG A 200 18.72 -9.28 -14.55
CA ARG A 200 19.69 -10.13 -15.27
C ARG A 200 19.22 -10.51 -16.67
N GLY A 201 17.92 -10.71 -16.88
CA GLY A 201 17.34 -11.01 -18.20
C GLY A 201 17.43 -9.88 -19.23
N LYS A 202 17.93 -8.69 -18.86
CA LYS A 202 18.11 -7.53 -19.74
C LYS A 202 19.56 -7.32 -20.21
N LEU A 203 20.50 -8.18 -19.78
CA LEU A 203 21.94 -8.05 -20.07
C LEU A 203 22.51 -9.14 -21.00
N GLY A 204 21.68 -10.03 -21.54
CA GLY A 204 22.05 -11.05 -22.53
C GLY A 204 21.24 -10.90 -23.79
#